data_AF-A0A7Y2JUR2-F1
#
_entry.id   AF-A0A7Y2JUR2-F1
#
_cell.length_a   1.000
_cell.length_b   1.000
_cell.length_c   1.000
_cell.angle_alpha   90.00
_cell.angle_beta   90.00
_cell.angle_gamma   90.00
#
_symmetry.space_group_name_H-M   'P 1'
#
loop_
_entity.id
_entity.type
_entity.pdbx_description
1 polymer ?
#
loop_
_entity_poly.entity_id
_entity_poly.type
_entity_poly.pdbx_seq_one_letter_code
_entity_poly.pdbx_strand_id
1 'polypeptide(L)' 'LLTDQGARVTYHDPLVPTFSEDGQQHHSTPLTAETVEAADCVLIVTDHSAIDFDMVRQRAKAVVDTRNALGRG' A
#
# COMPACT_ATOMS: atom_id res chain seq x y z
N LEU A 1 -9.50 -0.48 -11.68
CA LEU A 1 -10.57 0.23 -10.93
C LEU A 1 -10.12 1.58 -10.35
N LEU A 2 -9.19 1.62 -9.37
CA LEU A 2 -8.79 2.89 -8.72
C LEU A 2 -8.13 3.86 -9.70
N THR A 3 -7.18 3.35 -10.51
CA THR A 3 -6.54 4.12 -11.57
C THR A 3 -7.56 4.61 -12.61
N ASP A 4 -8.52 3.76 -12.99
CA ASP A 4 -9.59 4.12 -13.95
C ASP A 4 -10.51 5.22 -13.42
N GLN A 5 -10.64 5.34 -12.10
CA GLN A 5 -11.37 6.42 -11.43
C GLN A 5 -10.51 7.68 -11.23
N GLY A 6 -9.29 7.72 -11.78
CA GLY A 6 -8.39 8.88 -11.73
C GLY A 6 -7.48 8.93 -10.50
N ALA A 7 -7.45 7.88 -9.67
CA ALA A 7 -6.53 7.84 -8.53
C ALA A 7 -5.09 7.59 -8.98
N ARG A 8 -4.13 8.24 -8.31
CA ARG A 8 -2.71 7.93 -8.46
C ARG A 8 -2.34 6.79 -7.53
N VAL A 9 -2.19 5.59 -8.09
CA VAL A 9 -1.89 4.37 -7.33
C VAL A 9 -0.41 4.04 -7.42
N THR A 10 0.20 3.83 -6.26
CA THR A 10 1.52 3.20 -6.11
C THR A 10 1.34 1.97 -5.23
N TYR A 11 2.13 0.92 -5.49
CA TYR A 11 2.08 -0.29 -4.68
C TYR A 11 3.45 -0.59 -4.05
N HIS A 12 3.42 -1.33 -2.95
CA HIS A 12 4.59 -1.92 -2.35
C HIS A 12 4.30 -3.39 -2.07
N ASP A 13 5.19 -4.24 -2.56
CA ASP A 13 5.25 -5.65 -2.21
C ASP A 13 6.74 -6.06 -2.16
N PRO A 14 7.24 -6.59 -1.03
CA PRO A 14 8.64 -7.02 -0.90
C PRO A 14 8.94 -8.32 -1.67
N LEU A 15 7.91 -9.10 -2.01
CA LEU A 15 8.03 -10.37 -2.73
C LEU A 15 7.76 -10.22 -4.24
N VAL A 16 7.02 -9.18 -4.63
CA VAL A 16 6.63 -8.92 -6.03
C VAL A 16 7.17 -7.56 -6.51
N PRO A 17 8.43 -7.49 -6.98
CA PRO A 17 9.06 -6.23 -7.37
C PRO A 17 8.44 -5.61 -8.63
N THR A 18 7.85 -6.43 -9.50
CA THR A 18 7.11 -5.98 -10.69
C THR A 18 5.94 -6.92 -10.96
N PHE A 19 4.84 -6.38 -11.49
CA PHE A 19 3.77 -7.18 -12.07
C PHE A 19 3.20 -6.48 -13.31
N SER A 20 2.43 -7.20 -14.11
CA SER A 20 1.71 -6.62 -15.25
C SER A 20 0.21 -6.77 -15.08
N GLU A 21 -0.52 -5.69 -15.35
CA GLU A 21 -1.97 -5.61 -15.37
C GLU A 21 -2.39 -4.82 -16.61
N ASP A 22 -3.29 -5.38 -17.41
CA ASP A 22 -3.80 -4.77 -18.65
C ASP A 22 -2.71 -4.24 -19.62
N GLY A 23 -1.58 -4.97 -19.70
CA GLY A 23 -0.44 -4.62 -20.55
C GLY A 23 0.42 -3.47 -20.02
N GLN A 24 0.09 -2.91 -18.85
CA GLN A 24 0.92 -1.96 -18.13
C GLN A 24 1.83 -2.72 -17.15
N GLN A 25 3.06 -2.25 -17.00
CA GLN A 25 3.99 -2.78 -16.01
C GLN A 25 4.00 -1.86 -14.79
N HIS A 26 3.78 -2.45 -13.63
CA HIS A 26 3.83 -1.76 -12.36
C HIS A 26 5.12 -2.15 -11.64
N HIS A 27 5.74 -1.18 -10.97
CA HIS A 27 6.94 -1.38 -10.17
C HIS A 27 6.67 -1.11 -8.69
N SER A 28 7.15 -2.01 -7.84
CA SER A 28 7.05 -1.90 -6.39
C SER A 28 7.86 -0.68 -5.96
N THR A 29 7.22 0.20 -5.20
CA THR A 29 7.84 1.40 -4.65
C THR A 29 8.26 1.14 -3.20
N PRO A 30 9.35 1.74 -2.70
CA PRO A 30 9.73 1.59 -1.31
C PRO A 30 8.62 2.08 -0.36
N LEU A 31 8.28 1.27 0.64
CA LEU A 31 7.41 1.68 1.72
C LEU A 31 8.25 2.39 2.78
N THR A 32 8.10 3.70 2.89
CA THR A 32 8.77 4.55 3.88
C THR A 32 7.74 5.44 4.56
N ALA A 33 8.12 6.07 5.67
CA ALA A 33 7.22 6.99 6.36
C ALA A 33 6.78 8.14 5.43
N GLU A 34 7.68 8.64 4.60
CA GLU A 34 7.41 9.71 3.64
C GLU A 34 6.42 9.28 2.55
N THR A 35 6.54 8.05 2.03
CA THR A 35 5.60 7.57 1.00
C THR A 35 4.21 7.33 1.59
N VAL A 36 4.14 6.89 2.85
CA VAL A 36 2.89 6.71 3.60
C VAL A 36 2.22 8.06 3.92
N GLU A 37 2.96 9.04 4.44
CA GLU A 37 2.43 10.38 4.77
C GLU A 37 1.95 11.14 3.53
N ALA A 38 2.62 10.93 2.39
CA ALA A 38 2.24 11.54 1.12
C ALA A 38 0.93 11.00 0.56
N ALA A 39 0.54 9.76 0.91
CA ALA A 39 -0.71 9.17 0.45
C ALA A 39 -1.92 9.78 1.18
N ASP A 40 -3.06 9.85 0.48
CA ASP A 40 -4.32 10.24 1.10
C ASP A 40 -5.01 9.05 1.79
N CYS A 41 -4.71 7.83 1.31
CA CYS A 41 -5.18 6.58 1.88
C CYS A 41 -4.17 5.47 1.61
N VAL A 42 -3.98 4.58 2.59
CA VAL A 42 -3.24 3.33 2.43
C VAL A 42 -4.23 2.17 2.46
N LEU A 43 -4.13 1.26 1.48
CA LEU A 43 -4.96 0.06 1.40
C LEU A 43 -4.10 -1.18 1.66
N ILE A 44 -4.44 -1.94 2.69
CA ILE A 44 -3.76 -3.22 2.99
C ILE A 44 -4.51 -4.33 2.26
N VAL A 45 -3.90 -4.83 1.18
CA VAL A 45 -4.44 -5.94 0.36
C VAL A 45 -3.80 -7.28 0.65
N THR A 46 -2.58 -7.28 1.20
CA THR A 46 -1.81 -8.47 1.56
C THR A 46 -1.12 -8.22 2.90
N ASP A 47 -1.20 -9.20 3.80
CA ASP A 47 -0.54 -9.16 5.11
C ASP A 47 0.84 -9.83 5.00
N HIS A 48 1.85 -9.01 4.74
CA HIS A 48 3.24 -9.45 4.71
C HIS A 48 3.89 -9.14 6.05
N SER A 49 4.39 -10.16 6.75
CA SER A 49 5.05 -10.01 8.05
C SER A 49 6.32 -9.14 8.04
N ALA A 50 6.88 -8.88 6.86
CA ALA A 50 8.03 -7.99 6.67
C ALA A 50 7.65 -6.49 6.74
N ILE A 51 6.37 -6.15 6.78
CA ILE A 51 5.88 -4.77 6.80
C ILE A 51 5.78 -4.26 8.23
N ASP A 52 6.35 -3.07 8.46
CA ASP A 52 6.15 -2.31 9.70
C ASP A 52 4.77 -1.64 9.67
N PHE A 53 3.75 -2.39 10.10
CA PHE A 53 2.37 -1.91 10.16
C PHE A 53 2.14 -0.85 11.24
N ASP A 54 2.99 -0.77 12.27
CA ASP A 54 2.92 0.29 13.28
C ASP A 54 3.31 1.64 12.66
N MET A 55 4.35 1.66 11.81
CA MET A 55 4.69 2.85 11.02
C MET A 55 3.53 3.26 10.12
N VAL A 56 2.91 2.32 9.41
CA VAL A 56 1.75 2.60 8.55
C VAL A 56 0.60 3.19 9.37
N ARG A 57 0.27 2.59 10.51
CA ARG A 57 -0.80 3.04 11.41
C ARG A 57 -0.57 4.46 11.94
N GLN A 58 0.68 4.82 12.26
CA GLN A 58 1.02 6.12 12.83
C GLN A 58 1.11 7.24 11.78
N ARG A 59 1.49 6.90 10.55
CA ARG A 59 1.89 7.87 9.51
C ARG A 59 0.81 8.07 8.46
N ALA A 60 -0.03 7.07 8.21
CA ALA A 60 -1.08 7.17 7.20
C ALA A 60 -2.20 8.12 7.65
N LYS A 61 -2.68 8.96 6.72
CA LYS A 61 -3.85 9.82 6.96
C LYS A 61 -5.14 9.02 7.14
N ALA A 62 -5.26 7.94 6.37
CA ALA A 62 -6.34 6.97 6.44
C ALA A 62 -5.82 5.58 6.04
N VAL A 63 -6.32 4.54 6.71
CA VAL A 63 -6.00 3.15 6.37
C VAL A 63 -7.29 2.38 6.14
N VAL A 64 -7.36 1.69 5.00
CA VAL A 64 -8.36 0.66 4.74
C VAL A 64 -7.68 -0.69 4.88
N ASP A 65 -8.02 -1.40 5.95
CA ASP A 65 -7.46 -2.71 6.25
C ASP A 65 -8.45 -3.83 5.87
N THR A 66 -8.15 -4.53 4.78
CA THR A 66 -8.98 -5.67 4.32
C THR A 66 -8.55 -7.00 4.90
N ARG A 67 -7.45 -7.01 5.67
CA ARG A 67 -6.79 -8.22 6.20
C ARG A 67 -6.78 -8.30 7.72
N ASN A 68 -7.21 -7.24 8.41
CA ASN A 68 -7.12 -7.10 9.85
C ASN A 68 -5.64 -7.19 10.34
N ALA A 69 -4.71 -6.67 9.53
CA ALA A 69 -3.28 -6.62 9.81
C ALA A 69 -2.93 -5.61 10.92
N LEU A 70 -3.70 -4.52 11.07
CA LEU A 70 -3.46 -3.51 12.11
C LEU A 70 -3.95 -3.91 13.52
N GLY A 71 -4.62 -5.06 13.64
CA GLY A 71 -5.28 -5.49 14.86
C GLY A 71 -6.43 -4.56 15.29
N ARG A 72 -7.07 -4.88 16.42
CA ARG A 72 -8.07 -4.00 17.04
C ARG A 72 -7.35 -2.96 17.89
N GLY A 73 -7.59 -1.69 17.58
CA GLY A 73 -7.21 -0.55 18.43
C GLY A 73 -8.08 -0.43 19.66
#